data_AF-A0A9R1AK50-F1
#
_entry.id   AF-A0A9R1AK50-F1
#
_cell.length_a   1.000
_cell.length_b   1.000
_cell.length_c   1.000
_cell.angle_alpha   90.00
_cell.angle_beta   90.00
_cell.angle_gamma   90.00
#
_symmetry.space_group_name_H-M   'P 1'
#
loop_
_entity.id
_entity.type
_entity.pdbx_description
1 polymer ?
#
loop_
_entity_poly.entity_id
_entity_poly.type
_entity_poly.pdbx_seq_one_letter_code
_entity_poly.pdbx_strand_id
1 'polypeptide(L)'
;MDTAVIQKDLGLPVGETIFGKTILILGFGAIGMEIAKRLRPFGVKILATKRNWSSYTVSCDLDGLVDKKGGPEDMYELAREADIVITCMTLNNESVNSSLCLFI
;
A
#
# COMPACT_ATOMS: atom_id res chain seq x y z
N MET A 1 -13.56 22.92 -0.55
CA MET A 1 -13.73 23.85 -1.69
C MET A 1 -13.62 25.29 -1.20
N ASP A 2 -14.28 25.62 -0.09
CA ASP A 2 -14.27 26.96 0.52
C ASP A 2 -12.86 27.49 0.83
N THR A 3 -11.95 26.63 1.30
CA THR A 3 -10.55 27.01 1.61
C THR A 3 -9.81 27.56 0.38
N ALA A 4 -9.92 26.91 -0.77
CA ALA A 4 -9.26 27.33 -2.01
C ALA A 4 -9.87 28.62 -2.59
N VAL A 5 -11.19 28.80 -2.43
CA VAL A 5 -11.89 30.03 -2.83
C VAL A 5 -11.45 31.22 -1.97
N ILE A 6 -11.31 31.01 -0.64
CA ILE A 6 -10.85 32.04 0.30
C ILE A 6 -9.38 32.42 0.03
N GLN A 7 -8.52 31.43 -0.28
CA GLN A 7 -7.10 31.66 -0.58
C GLN A 7 -6.82 32.18 -1.99
N LYS A 8 -7.84 32.32 -2.85
CA LYS A 8 -7.72 32.69 -4.27
C LYS A 8 -6.87 31.73 -5.12
N ASP A 9 -6.67 30.50 -4.66
CA ASP A 9 -5.96 29.43 -5.36
C ASP A 9 -6.89 28.69 -6.33
N LEU A 10 -7.47 29.45 -7.26
CA LEU A 10 -8.35 28.90 -8.30
C LEU A 10 -7.50 28.24 -9.38
N GLY A 11 -7.42 26.91 -9.36
CA GLY A 11 -6.70 26.10 -10.36
C GLY A 11 -5.73 25.09 -9.77
N LEU A 12 -5.47 25.13 -8.46
CA LEU A 12 -4.76 24.05 -7.77
C LEU A 12 -5.74 22.90 -7.48
N PRO A 13 -5.33 21.63 -7.69
CA PRO A 13 -6.17 20.50 -7.34
C PRO A 13 -6.48 20.55 -5.84
N VAL A 14 -7.77 20.53 -5.51
CA VAL A 14 -8.23 20.39 -4.14
C VAL A 14 -8.05 18.94 -3.70
N GLY A 15 -6.89 18.65 -3.08
CA GLY A 15 -6.55 17.32 -2.56
C GLY A 15 -5.06 17.15 -2.30
N GLU A 16 -4.69 16.06 -1.63
CA GLU A 16 -3.28 15.67 -1.49
C GLU A 16 -2.85 14.77 -2.65
N THR A 17 -1.60 14.93 -3.10
CA THR A 17 -0.99 14.03 -4.07
C THR A 17 -0.48 12.75 -3.38
N ILE A 18 -0.54 11.63 -4.10
CA ILE A 18 0.12 10.39 -3.69
C ILE A 18 1.61 10.37 -4.05
N PHE A 19 2.09 11.31 -4.87
CA PHE A 19 3.50 11.39 -5.24
C PHE A 19 4.39 11.51 -4.00
N GLY A 20 5.40 10.63 -3.88
CA GLY A 20 6.31 10.59 -2.74
C GLY A 20 5.73 10.00 -1.44
N LYS A 21 4.45 9.59 -1.44
CA LYS A 21 3.83 8.91 -0.29
C LYS A 21 4.28 7.45 -0.19
N THR A 22 4.16 6.91 1.01
CA THR A 22 4.43 5.50 1.31
C THR A 22 3.13 4.70 1.38
N ILE A 23 3.01 3.67 0.55
CA ILE A 23 1.82 2.82 0.45
C ILE A 23 2.17 1.42 0.92
N LEU A 24 1.42 0.90 1.89
CA LEU A 24 1.50 -0.47 2.37
C LEU A 24 0.44 -1.36 1.73
N ILE A 25 0.86 -2.43 1.07
CA ILE A 25 -0.03 -3.46 0.53
C ILE A 25 -0.02 -4.67 1.47
N LEU A 26 -1.12 -4.89 2.17
CA LEU A 26 -1.31 -6.04 3.04
C LEU A 26 -1.83 -7.23 2.24
N GLY A 27 -1.02 -8.29 2.13
CA GLY A 27 -1.37 -9.46 1.32
C GLY A 27 -0.90 -9.33 -0.13
N PHE A 28 0.40 -9.47 -0.35
CA PHE A 28 1.03 -9.40 -1.68
C PHE A 28 0.84 -10.68 -2.50
N GLY A 29 -0.38 -10.87 -3.00
CA GLY A 29 -0.76 -11.92 -3.96
C GLY A 29 -0.93 -11.38 -5.38
N ALA A 30 -1.78 -12.04 -6.19
CA ALA A 30 -2.08 -11.60 -7.56
C ALA A 30 -2.62 -10.17 -7.63
N ILE A 31 -3.57 -9.82 -6.74
CA ILE A 31 -4.19 -8.49 -6.69
C ILE A 31 -3.16 -7.44 -6.23
N GLY A 32 -2.44 -7.72 -5.14
CA GLY A 32 -1.43 -6.81 -4.60
C GLY A 32 -0.32 -6.49 -5.61
N MET A 33 0.11 -7.47 -6.40
CA MET A 33 1.06 -7.29 -7.50
C MET A 33 0.52 -6.35 -8.58
N GLU A 34 -0.72 -6.55 -9.03
CA GLU A 34 -1.33 -5.71 -10.07
C GLU A 34 -1.58 -4.27 -9.60
N ILE A 35 -1.88 -4.08 -8.31
CA ILE A 35 -1.96 -2.76 -7.69
C ILE A 35 -0.58 -2.10 -7.68
N ALA A 36 0.46 -2.80 -7.23
CA ALA A 36 1.81 -2.26 -7.19
C ALA A 36 2.32 -1.83 -8.57
N LYS A 37 2.03 -2.59 -9.64
CA LYS A 37 2.35 -2.20 -11.03
C LYS A 37 1.72 -0.86 -11.42
N ARG A 38 0.47 -0.63 -11.04
CA ARG A 38 -0.27 0.61 -11.34
C ARG A 38 0.18 1.78 -10.47
N LEU A 39 0.66 1.51 -9.26
CA LEU A 39 1.15 2.53 -8.34
C LEU A 39 2.55 3.03 -8.71
N ARG A 40 3.41 2.18 -9.27
CA ARG A 40 4.81 2.55 -9.58
C ARG A 40 4.99 3.84 -10.39
N PRO A 41 4.22 4.10 -11.48
CA PRO A 41 4.33 5.34 -12.24
C PRO A 41 4.02 6.62 -11.43
N PHE A 42 3.32 6.51 -10.30
CA PHE A 42 2.99 7.65 -9.44
C PHE A 42 4.14 8.08 -8.51
N GLY A 43 5.31 7.44 -8.56
CA GLY A 43 6.47 7.84 -7.76
C GLY A 43 6.26 7.63 -6.25
N VAL A 44 5.49 6.61 -5.88
CA VAL A 44 5.27 6.21 -4.48
C VAL A 44 6.34 5.24 -4.00
N LYS A 45 6.51 5.15 -2.68
CA LYS A 45 7.25 4.07 -2.03
C LYS A 45 6.27 2.94 -1.68
N ILE A 46 6.55 1.72 -2.09
CA ILE A 46 5.67 0.56 -1.91
C ILE A 46 6.28 -0.38 -0.85
N LEU A 47 5.55 -0.56 0.25
CA LEU A 47 5.79 -1.58 1.26
C LEU A 47 4.79 -2.71 1.03
N ALA A 48 5.17 -3.96 1.28
CA ALA A 48 4.22 -5.06 1.15
C ALA A 48 4.47 -6.18 2.16
N THR A 49 3.38 -6.81 2.62
CA THR A 49 3.44 -8.00 3.47
C THR A 49 2.99 -9.25 2.72
N LYS A 50 3.70 -10.36 2.93
CA LYS A 50 3.33 -11.67 2.40
C LYS A 50 3.69 -12.75 3.42
N ARG A 51 2.81 -13.73 3.60
CA ARG A 51 3.05 -14.87 4.51
C ARG A 51 4.27 -15.70 4.12
N ASN A 52 4.46 -15.88 2.82
CA ASN A 52 5.60 -16.62 2.29
C ASN A 52 6.11 -15.95 1.02
N TRP A 53 7.35 -15.50 1.05
CA TRP A 53 8.05 -14.92 -0.08
C TRP A 53 8.72 -15.97 -0.97
N SER A 54 8.58 -17.27 -0.68
CA SER A 54 9.25 -18.36 -1.41
C SER A 54 8.98 -18.31 -2.92
N SER A 55 10.08 -18.36 -3.66
CA SER A 55 10.33 -17.97 -5.05
C SER A 55 9.60 -18.72 -6.18
N TYR A 56 8.57 -19.53 -5.92
CA TYR A 56 8.02 -20.41 -6.97
C TYR A 56 6.95 -19.79 -7.88
N THR A 57 6.57 -18.53 -7.66
CA THR A 57 5.65 -17.82 -8.54
C THR A 57 6.27 -16.51 -9.00
N VAL A 58 6.69 -16.54 -10.27
CA VAL A 58 7.02 -15.43 -11.18
C VAL A 58 8.35 -14.72 -10.86
N SER A 59 9.40 -15.41 -11.26
CA SER A 59 10.73 -14.89 -11.56
C SER A 59 10.68 -13.63 -12.45
N CYS A 60 11.52 -12.65 -12.10
CA CYS A 60 11.98 -11.50 -12.90
C CYS A 60 11.24 -10.15 -12.77
N ASP A 61 9.91 -10.09 -12.58
CA ASP A 61 9.18 -8.78 -12.53
C ASP A 61 8.98 -8.20 -11.11
N LEU A 62 9.36 -8.94 -10.07
CA LEU A 62 9.08 -8.55 -8.68
C LEU A 62 10.15 -7.65 -8.05
N ASP A 63 11.39 -7.68 -8.57
CA ASP A 63 12.53 -7.02 -7.91
C ASP A 63 12.51 -5.50 -7.98
N GLY A 64 11.63 -4.91 -8.79
CA GLY A 64 11.39 -3.46 -8.82
C GLY A 64 10.04 -3.02 -8.25
N LEU A 65 9.18 -3.95 -7.85
CA LEU A 65 7.78 -3.63 -7.58
C LEU A 65 7.51 -3.24 -6.13
N VAL A 66 8.33 -3.69 -5.18
CA VAL A 66 8.19 -3.44 -3.74
C VAL A 66 9.53 -2.99 -3.18
N ASP A 67 9.55 -1.86 -2.48
CA ASP A 67 10.77 -1.28 -1.89
C ASP A 67 11.13 -1.92 -0.55
N LYS A 68 10.12 -2.35 0.23
CA LYS A 68 10.31 -3.08 1.50
C LYS A 68 9.33 -4.24 1.61
N LYS A 69 9.88 -5.44 1.80
CA LYS A 69 9.13 -6.69 1.96
C LYS A 69 9.08 -7.04 3.45
N GLY A 70 7.92 -7.44 3.95
CA GLY A 70 7.75 -7.91 5.33
C GLY A 70 6.89 -9.17 5.42
N GLY A 71 6.97 -9.83 6.58
CA GLY A 71 6.07 -10.91 6.98
C GLY A 71 4.77 -10.40 7.58
N PRO A 72 3.85 -11.30 7.97
CA PRO A 72 2.69 -10.97 8.80
C PRO A 72 3.04 -10.29 10.13
N GLU A 73 4.19 -10.65 10.71
CA GLU A 73 4.73 -10.11 11.97
C GLU A 73 5.13 -8.63 11.86
N ASP A 74 5.62 -8.20 10.70
CA ASP A 74 6.06 -6.83 10.45
C ASP A 74 4.90 -5.87 10.15
N MET A 75 3.66 -6.36 10.15
CA MET A 75 2.49 -5.59 9.73
C MET A 75 2.38 -4.24 10.45
N TYR A 76 2.54 -4.22 11.77
CA TYR A 76 2.40 -3.00 12.56
C TYR A 76 3.56 -2.03 12.34
N GLU A 77 4.78 -2.54 12.16
CA GLU A 77 5.95 -1.69 11.88
C GLU A 77 5.81 -1.02 10.51
N LEU A 78 5.43 -1.80 9.49
CA LEU A 78 5.20 -1.27 8.16
C LEU A 78 3.99 -0.33 8.10
N ALA A 79 2.94 -0.59 8.89
CA ALA A 79 1.78 0.30 8.97
C ALA A 79 2.13 1.66 9.59
N ARG A 80 3.12 1.72 10.49
CA ARG A 80 3.61 3.00 11.05
C ARG A 80 4.40 3.83 10.05
N GLU A 81 5.02 3.19 9.05
CA GLU A 81 5.75 3.86 7.97
C GLU A 81 4.83 4.31 6.83
N ALA A 82 3.61 3.77 6.74
CA ALA A 82 2.72 3.98 5.61
C ALA A 82 1.81 5.20 5.81
N ASP A 83 1.68 6.00 4.76
CA ASP A 83 0.65 7.05 4.66
C ASP A 83 -0.70 6.44 4.25
N ILE A 84 -0.67 5.38 3.43
CA ILE A 84 -1.85 4.72 2.89
C ILE A 84 -1.70 3.20 3.07
N VAL A 85 -2.72 2.55 3.61
CA VAL A 85 -2.76 1.08 3.73
C VAL A 85 -3.84 0.51 2.81
N ILE A 86 -3.45 -0.45 1.97
CA ILE A 86 -4.34 -1.16 1.04
C ILE A 86 -4.41 -2.62 1.46
N THR A 87 -5.60 -3.05 1.88
CA THR A 87 -5.84 -4.40 2.37
C THR A 87 -6.27 -5.31 1.21
N CYS A 88 -5.39 -6.21 0.78
CA CYS A 88 -5.60 -7.13 -0.35
C CYS A 88 -5.54 -8.61 0.07
N MET A 89 -5.70 -8.88 1.37
CA MET A 89 -5.66 -10.22 1.94
C MET A 89 -7.04 -10.89 1.93
N THR A 90 -7.05 -12.19 1.69
CA THR A 90 -8.25 -13.00 1.84
C THR A 90 -8.68 -13.01 3.31
N LEU A 91 -9.97 -12.77 3.56
CA LEU A 91 -10.55 -12.91 4.89
C LEU A 91 -10.61 -14.40 5.28
N ASN A 92 -9.84 -14.79 6.28
CA ASN A 92 -9.79 -16.14 6.83
C ASN A 92 -9.67 -16.04 8.37
N ASN A 93 -9.77 -17.16 9.07
CA ASN A 93 -9.79 -17.16 10.54
C ASN A 93 -8.53 -16.54 11.19
N GLU A 94 -7.41 -16.48 10.45
CA GLU A 94 -6.16 -15.85 10.91
C GLU A 94 -6.12 -14.34 10.62
N SER A 95 -6.78 -13.86 9.56
CA SER A 95 -6.85 -12.43 9.20
C SER A 95 -8.05 -11.70 9.79
N VAL A 96 -9.11 -12.42 10.20
CA VAL A 96 -10.31 -11.88 10.89
C VAL A 96 -9.95 -11.12 12.17
N ASN A 97 -8.86 -11.51 12.85
CA ASN A 97 -8.42 -10.87 14.09
C ASN A 97 -7.20 -9.95 13.91
N SER A 98 -6.85 -9.62 12.67
CA SER A 98 -5.86 -8.58 12.43
C SER A 98 -6.48 -7.25 12.85
N SER A 99 -5.92 -6.62 13.88
CA SER A 99 -6.48 -5.42 14.52
C SER A 99 -6.80 -4.31 13.53
N LEU A 100 -6.16 -4.31 12.35
CA LEU A 100 -6.42 -3.38 11.26
C LEU A 100 -7.85 -3.45 10.71
N CYS A 101 -8.48 -4.63 10.68
CA CYS A 101 -9.88 -4.77 10.24
C CYS A 101 -10.87 -4.17 11.26
N LEU A 102 -10.43 -3.91 12.50
CA LEU A 102 -11.23 -3.26 13.53
C LEU A 102 -11.12 -1.72 13.47
N PHE A 103 -10.14 -1.18 12.74
CA PHE A 103 -9.86 0.26 12.62
C PHE A 103 -10.31 0.88 11.29
N ILE A 104 -10.77 0.06 10.32
CA ILE A 104 -11.43 0.52 9.09
C ILE A 104 -12.94 0.52 9.32
#